data_AF-W4V2S6-F1
#
_entry.id   AF-W4V2S6-F1
#
_cell.length_a   1.000
_cell.length_b   1.000
_cell.length_c   1.000
_cell.angle_alpha   90.00
_cell.angle_beta   90.00
_cell.angle_gamma   90.00
#
_symmetry.space_group_name_H-M   'P 1'
#
loop_
_entity.id
_entity.type
_entity.pdbx_description
1 polymer ?
#
loop_
_entity_poly.entity_id
_entity_poly.type
_entity_poly.pdbx_seq_one_letter_code
_entity_poly.pdbx_strand_id
1 'polypeptide(L)' 'MKYVIIGNSTAAVGAVEGIRKIDMEGEITIISKELTMYIQDLLYRICCMVRPMRKE' A
#
# COMPACT_ATOMS: atom_id res chain seq x y z
N MET A 1 -7.09 -12.75 4.34
CA MET A 1 -7.33 -12.77 2.87
C MET A 1 -6.08 -12.28 2.12
N LYS A 2 -6.05 -12.35 0.78
CA LYS A 2 -5.00 -11.74 -0.03
C LYS A 2 -5.58 -10.63 -0.91
N TYR A 3 -5.03 -9.42 -0.80
CA TYR A 3 -5.50 -8.23 -1.51
C TYR A 3 -4.42 -7.72 -2.45
N VAL A 4 -4.81 -7.35 -3.67
CA VAL A 4 -3.92 -6.71 -4.64
C VAL A 4 -4.46 -5.33 -4.97
N ILE A 5 -3.66 -4.29 -4.74
CA ILE A 5 -3.96 -2.89 -5.05
C ILE A 5 -3.05 -2.45 -6.19
N ILE A 6 -3.62 -1.83 -7.22
CA ILE A 6 -2.87 -1.31 -8.38
C ILE A 6 -2.86 0.23 -8.31
N GLY A 7 -1.66 0.80 -8.24
CA GLY A 7 -1.39 2.22 -7.99
C GLY A 7 -1.04 2.49 -6.52
N ASN A 8 -0.08 3.40 -6.25
CA ASN A 8 0.36 3.73 -4.88
C ASN A 8 -0.09 5.12 -4.38
N SER A 9 -1.04 5.78 -5.06
CA SER A 9 -1.47 7.14 -4.70
C SER A 9 -2.28 7.21 -3.40
N THR A 10 -2.83 8.38 -3.06
CA THR A 10 -3.71 8.59 -1.89
C THR A 10 -4.87 7.59 -1.82
N ALA A 11 -5.39 7.14 -2.96
CA ALA A 11 -6.47 6.14 -3.01
C ALA A 11 -6.03 4.77 -2.44
N ALA A 12 -4.79 4.36 -2.71
CA ALA A 12 -4.25 3.09 -2.19
C ALA A 12 -4.16 3.10 -0.67
N VAL A 13 -3.82 4.25 -0.07
CA VAL A 13 -3.75 4.40 1.39
C VAL A 13 -5.12 4.28 2.03
N GLY A 14 -6.12 4.98 1.48
CA GLY A 14 -7.49 4.86 1.97
C GLY A 14 -8.01 3.41 1.89
N ALA A 15 -7.66 2.68 0.82
CA ALA A 15 -8.00 1.27 0.68
C ALA A 15 -7.32 0.40 1.75
N VAL A 16 -6.02 0.57 1.97
CA VAL A 16 -5.28 -0.16 3.02
C VAL A 16 -5.86 0.13 4.41
N GLU A 17 -6.16 1.39 4.73
CA GLU A 17 -6.74 1.76 6.02
C GLU A 17 -8.13 1.17 6.22
N GLY A 18 -8.96 1.17 5.18
CA GLY A 18 -10.27 0.52 5.21
C GLY A 18 -10.15 -0.98 5.44
N ILE A 19 -9.26 -1.65 4.71
CA ILE A 19 -9.00 -3.08 4.88
C ILE A 19 -8.50 -3.38 6.30
N ARG A 20 -7.56 -2.59 6.83
CA ARG A 20 -6.96 -2.83 8.16
C ARG A 20 -7.91 -2.60 9.33
N LYS A 21 -9.01 -1.87 9.14
CA LYS A 21 -10.09 -1.79 10.14
C LYS A 21 -10.90 -3.08 10.27
N ILE A 22 -10.85 -3.96 9.27
CA ILE A 22 -11.66 -5.18 9.19
C ILE A 22 -10.78 -6.44 9.27
N ASP A 23 -9.64 -6.42 8.59
CA ASP A 23 -8.68 -7.53 8.47
C ASP A 23 -7.26 -7.02 8.78
N MET A 24 -6.82 -7.25 10.02
CA MET A 24 -5.50 -6.81 10.49
C MET A 24 -4.35 -7.66 9.94
N GLU A 25 -4.60 -8.94 9.62
CA GLU A 25 -3.54 -9.90 9.27
C GLU A 25 -3.46 -10.22 7.78
N GLY A 26 -4.51 -9.92 7.02
CA GLY A 26 -4.55 -10.19 5.59
C GLY A 26 -3.36 -9.62 4.82
N GLU A 27 -2.84 -10.39 3.87
CA GLU A 27 -1.71 -9.99 3.04
C GLU A 27 -2.19 -8.94 2.02
N ILE A 28 -1.52 -7.78 1.97
CA ILE A 28 -1.82 -6.72 1.00
C ILE A 28 -0.57 -6.51 0.15
N THR A 29 -0.73 -6.59 -1.17
CA THR A 29 0.30 -6.31 -2.16
C THR A 29 -0.09 -5.07 -2.94
N ILE A 30 0.77 -4.06 -2.98
CA ILE A 30 0.59 -2.87 -3.82
C ILE A 30 1.55 -2.94 -5.00
N ILE A 31 1.02 -2.84 -6.21
CA ILE A 31 1.78 -2.80 -7.47
C ILE A 31 1.66 -1.39 -8.04
N SER A 32 2.79 -0.72 -8.25
CA SER A 32 2.83 0.60 -8.88
C SER A 32 3.89 0.63 -9.97
N LYS A 33 3.65 1.43 -11.02
CA LYS A 33 4.63 1.73 -12.06
C LYS A 33 5.58 2.85 -11.63
N GLU A 34 5.09 3.74 -10.76
CA GLU A 34 5.86 4.83 -10.15
C GLU A 34 6.64 4.28 -8.95
N LEU A 35 7.97 4.42 -8.97
CA LEU A 35 8.86 3.91 -7.92
C LEU A 35 8.77 4.74 -6.64
N THR A 36 8.49 6.03 -6.76
CA THR A 36 8.59 6.98 -5.65
C THR A 36 7.41 7.93 -5.71
N MET A 37 6.45 7.74 -4.81
CA MET A 37 5.48 8.78 -4.53
C MET A 37 6.17 9.85 -3.67
N TYR A 38 6.47 11.01 -4.27
CA TYR A 38 7.05 12.17 -3.58
C TYR A 38 6.01 12.90 -2.72
N ILE A 39 5.47 12.21 -1.71
CA ILE A 39 4.75 12.85 -0.62
C ILE A 39 5.39 12.34 0.66
N GLN A 40 6.24 13.20 1.23
CA GLN A 40 7.15 12.92 2.34
C GLN A 40 6.41 12.34 3.57
N ASP A 41 5.11 12.61 3.72
CA ASP A 41 4.25 12.11 4.80
C ASP A 41 3.58 10.75 4.53
N LEU A 42 3.37 10.36 3.27
CA LEU A 42 2.56 9.17 2.93
C LEU A 42 3.39 7.89 2.81
N LEU A 43 4.64 8.01 2.37
CA LEU A 43 5.53 6.88 2.15
C LEU A 43 5.86 6.16 3.47
N TYR A 44 6.10 6.89 4.57
CA TYR A 44 6.40 6.31 5.88
C TYR A 44 5.22 5.50 6.46
N ARG A 45 3.98 5.94 6.23
CA ARG A 45 2.78 5.22 6.70
C ARG A 45 2.57 3.91 5.96
N ILE A 46 2.74 3.89 4.63
CA ILE A 46 2.57 2.67 3.84
C ILE A 46 3.74 1.69 4.05
N CYS A 47 4.98 2.18 4.11
CA CYS A 47 6.16 1.31 4.21
C CYS A 47 6.19 0.48 5.50
N CYS A 48 5.66 1.03 6.61
CA CYS A 48 5.50 0.27 7.87
C CYS A 48 4.34 -0.73 7.84
N MET A 49 3.35 -0.56 6.95
CA MET A 49 2.11 -1.34 6.95
C MET A 49 2.00 -2.35 5.79
N VAL A 50 2.76 -2.18 4.72
CA VAL A 50 2.63 -2.94 3.48
C VAL A 50 4.01 -3.24 2.92
N ARG A 51 4.25 -4.47 2.44
CA ARG A 51 5.49 -4.81 1.72
C ARG A 51 5.41 -4.27 0.29
N PRO A 52 6.21 -3.27 -0.10
CA PRO A 52 6.28 -2.84 -1.49
C PRO A 52 6.99 -3.90 -2.33
N MET A 53 6.36 -4.38 -3.40
CA MET A 53 7.05 -5.22 -4.38
C MET A 53 7.87 -4.33 -5.32
N ARG A 54 9.20 -4.44 -5.29
CA ARG A 54 10.05 -3.96 -6.38
C ARG A 54 9.89 -4.90 -7.56
N LYS A 55 9.69 -4.33 -8.75
CA LYS A 55 9.96 -5.06 -9.98
C LYS A 55 11.47 -5.07 -10.21
N GLU A 56 12.04 -6.25 -10.36
CA GLU A 56 13.38 -6.47 -10.92
C GLU A 56 13.46 -5.91 -12.35
#